data_AF-A0AAN0M2K2-F1
#
_entry.id   AF-A0AAN0M2K2-F1
#
_cell.length_a   1.000
_cell.length_b   1.000
_cell.length_c   1.000
_cell.angle_alpha   90.00
_cell.angle_beta   90.00
_cell.angle_gamma   90.00
#
_symmetry.space_group_name_H-M   'P 1'
#
loop_
_entity.id
_entity.type
_entity.pdbx_description
1 polymer ?
#
loop_
_entity_poly.entity_id
_entity_poly.type
_entity_poly.pdbx_seq_one_letter_code
_entity_poly.pdbx_strand_id
1 'polypeptide(L)'
;MKIATVALAPVAIMMLANCTGSTNPAEATLFDNIANLQSGEYDSQLAAKEAQAQAIINANNATEGRINQMESQRASNAAVIASLRGQVADLRAEIGAAKGKMSGNAAATAQLNSLDSQAIAVQRDVEAGGDAEIARAELSRIRSAVRALSA
;
A
#
# COMPACT_ATOMS: atom_id res chain seq x y z
N MET A 1 63.36 22.26 -68.98
CA MET A 1 64.71 22.33 -68.36
C MET A 1 64.55 22.10 -66.87
N LYS A 2 65.30 21.13 -66.31
CA LYS A 2 65.90 21.04 -64.95
C LYS A 2 65.01 21.38 -63.73
N ILE A 3 65.00 20.69 -62.58
CA ILE A 3 65.74 19.58 -61.95
C ILE A 3 64.88 19.16 -60.74
N ALA A 4 64.96 17.88 -60.36
CA ALA A 4 64.43 17.27 -59.13
C ALA A 4 64.85 17.99 -57.83
N THR A 5 64.15 17.78 -56.70
CA THR A 5 64.76 17.42 -55.40
C THR A 5 63.67 16.95 -54.43
N VAL A 6 63.97 15.83 -53.77
CA VAL A 6 63.24 15.06 -52.78
C VAL A 6 63.21 15.75 -51.41
N ALA A 7 62.11 15.60 -50.65
CA ALA A 7 62.20 15.54 -49.19
C ALA A 7 61.16 14.55 -48.64
N LEU A 8 61.69 13.44 -48.15
CA LEU A 8 61.10 12.37 -47.36
C LEU A 8 60.67 12.90 -45.98
N ALA A 9 59.47 12.58 -45.49
CA ALA A 9 59.18 12.40 -44.04
C ALA A 9 57.70 12.03 -43.78
N PRO A 10 57.42 11.29 -42.68
CA PRO A 10 56.44 10.19 -42.68
C PRO A 10 55.18 10.44 -41.84
N VAL A 11 54.15 9.65 -42.16
CA VAL A 11 53.21 8.97 -41.25
C VAL A 11 52.51 9.86 -40.20
N ALA A 12 51.32 10.31 -40.58
CA ALA A 12 50.21 10.50 -39.66
C ALA A 12 49.89 9.17 -38.96
N ILE A 13 49.77 9.16 -37.63
CA ILE A 13 48.91 8.28 -36.80
C ILE A 13 49.25 8.48 -35.29
N MET A 14 48.18 8.56 -34.46
CA MET A 14 48.15 8.45 -32.98
C MET A 14 48.71 9.66 -32.19
N MET A 15 48.03 10.30 -31.24
CA MET A 15 46.82 9.98 -30.46
C MET A 15 46.08 11.26 -30.12
N LEU A 16 44.79 11.35 -30.48
CA LEU A 16 43.86 12.18 -29.73
C LEU A 16 43.68 11.49 -28.39
N ALA A 17 44.47 11.90 -27.40
CA ALA A 17 44.25 11.52 -26.02
C ALA A 17 42.82 11.95 -25.66
N ASN A 18 41.97 10.96 -25.40
CA ASN A 18 40.72 11.13 -24.68
C ASN A 18 41.03 11.79 -23.32
N CYS A 19 41.04 13.13 -23.27
CA CYS A 19 40.90 13.87 -22.03
C CYS A 19 39.43 13.77 -21.59
N THR A 20 39.00 12.58 -21.21
CA THR A 20 37.78 12.41 -20.41
C THR A 20 38.19 12.70 -18.98
N GLY A 21 38.22 13.98 -18.59
CA GLY A 21 38.46 14.38 -17.21
C GLY A 21 37.44 13.68 -16.32
N SER A 22 37.91 12.90 -15.35
CA SER A 22 37.04 12.22 -14.38
C SER A 22 36.51 13.26 -13.38
N THR A 23 35.22 13.23 -13.09
CA THR A 23 34.60 14.05 -12.05
C THR A 23 34.62 13.39 -10.67
N ASN A 24 35.21 12.18 -10.57
CA ASN A 24 35.39 11.46 -9.33
C ASN A 24 36.74 11.86 -8.69
N PRO A 25 36.78 12.46 -7.49
CA PRO A 25 38.01 12.94 -6.84
C PRO A 25 39.06 11.85 -6.62
N ALA A 26 38.63 10.59 -6.49
CA ALA A 26 39.51 9.45 -6.29
C ALA A 26 40.22 9.00 -7.59
N GLU A 27 39.74 9.46 -8.75
CA GLU A 27 40.19 9.03 -10.07
C GLU A 27 40.66 10.20 -10.95
N ALA A 28 40.42 11.44 -10.52
CA ALA A 28 40.76 12.67 -11.23
C ALA A 28 42.24 13.08 -11.03
N THR A 29 42.87 13.61 -12.09
CA THR A 29 44.22 14.18 -11.97
C THR A 29 44.21 15.48 -11.16
N LEU A 30 45.37 15.92 -10.66
CA LEU A 30 45.48 17.14 -9.83
C LEU A 30 44.88 18.38 -10.52
N PHE A 31 45.02 18.48 -11.85
CA PHE A 31 44.50 19.60 -12.64
C PHE A 31 42.99 19.50 -12.88
N ASP A 32 42.44 18.30 -13.04
CA ASP A 32 40.98 18.07 -13.11
C ASP A 32 40.31 18.41 -11.78
N ASN A 33 40.96 18.11 -10.66
CA ASN A 33 40.48 18.48 -9.33
C ASN A 33 40.45 19.99 -9.12
N ILE A 34 41.49 20.71 -9.56
CA ILE A 34 41.54 22.19 -9.49
C ILE A 34 40.46 22.81 -10.41
N ALA A 35 40.27 22.26 -11.61
CA ALA A 35 39.24 22.72 -12.54
C ALA A 35 37.82 22.48 -12.00
N ASN A 36 37.55 21.32 -11.38
CA ASN A 36 36.25 21.01 -10.75
C ASN A 36 35.98 21.83 -9.48
N LEU A 37 37.01 22.20 -8.73
CA LEU A 37 36.90 23.16 -7.61
C LEU A 37 36.58 24.57 -8.10
N GLN A 38 37.14 25.00 -9.22
CA GLN A 38 36.85 26.32 -9.82
C GLN A 38 35.51 26.39 -10.55
N SER A 39 34.98 25.27 -11.06
CA SER A 39 33.73 25.23 -11.82
C SER A 39 32.46 25.16 -10.96
N GLY A 40 32.58 24.93 -9.65
CA GLY A 40 31.43 24.76 -8.74
C GLY A 40 30.71 23.41 -8.90
N GLU A 41 31.30 22.46 -9.62
CA GLU A 41 30.69 21.14 -9.88
C GLU A 41 30.50 20.32 -8.58
N TYR A 42 31.42 20.45 -7.62
CA TYR A 42 31.28 19.85 -6.29
C TYR A 42 30.09 20.42 -5.51
N ASP A 43 29.87 21.74 -5.56
CA ASP A 43 28.74 22.39 -4.89
C ASP A 43 27.41 22.01 -5.54
N SER A 44 27.39 21.86 -6.88
CA SER A 44 26.24 21.36 -7.63
C SER A 44 25.89 19.92 -7.24
N GLN A 45 26.89 19.03 -7.19
CA GLN A 45 26.69 17.64 -6.76
C GLN A 45 26.24 17.55 -5.30
N LEU A 46 26.81 18.37 -4.40
CA LEU A 46 26.41 18.43 -3.01
C LEU A 46 24.95 18.91 -2.87
N ALA A 47 24.58 20.00 -3.54
CA ALA A 47 23.20 20.49 -3.56
C ALA A 47 22.21 19.47 -4.13
N ALA A 48 22.60 18.72 -5.18
CA ALA A 48 21.80 17.63 -5.73
C ALA A 48 21.61 16.48 -4.73
N LYS A 49 22.65 16.12 -3.97
CA LYS A 49 22.59 15.09 -2.92
C LYS A 49 21.76 15.53 -1.72
N GLU A 50 21.87 16.80 -1.31
CA GLU A 50 21.04 17.38 -0.25
C GLU A 50 19.56 17.42 -0.67
N ALA A 51 19.28 17.85 -1.91
CA ALA A 51 17.92 17.81 -2.45
C ALA A 51 17.36 16.38 -2.51
N GLN A 52 18.18 15.40 -2.90
CA GLN A 52 17.80 13.99 -2.90
C GLN A 52 17.52 13.48 -1.48
N ALA A 53 18.37 13.80 -0.50
CA ALA A 53 18.18 13.43 0.89
C ALA A 53 16.88 14.05 1.45
N GLN A 54 16.63 15.32 1.17
CA GLN A 54 15.40 15.99 1.58
C GLN A 54 14.16 15.36 0.94
N ALA A 55 14.23 14.97 -0.33
CA ALA A 55 13.14 14.27 -1.01
C ALA A 55 12.84 12.92 -0.34
N ILE A 56 13.87 12.16 0.05
CA ILE A 56 13.73 10.90 0.78
C ILE A 56 13.07 11.13 2.15
N ILE A 57 13.52 12.14 2.90
CA ILE A 57 12.94 12.50 4.21
C ILE A 57 11.45 12.81 4.05
N ASN A 58 11.10 13.63 3.06
CA ASN A 58 9.70 13.99 2.80
C ASN A 58 8.85 12.76 2.43
N ALA A 59 9.39 11.84 1.61
CA ALA A 59 8.72 10.60 1.23
C ALA A 59 8.52 9.66 2.43
N ASN A 60 9.52 9.57 3.32
CA ASN A 60 9.43 8.78 4.55
C ASN A 60 8.35 9.33 5.48
N ASN A 61 8.33 10.64 5.72
CA ASN A 61 7.30 11.30 6.54
C ASN A 61 5.89 11.06 5.97
N ALA A 62 5.72 11.14 4.65
CA ALA A 62 4.46 10.83 3.99
C ALA A 62 4.06 9.35 4.17
N THR A 63 5.02 8.44 4.12
CA THR A 63 4.80 7.00 4.34
C THR A 63 4.39 6.70 5.78
N GLU A 64 5.06 7.31 6.77
CA GLU A 64 4.67 7.21 8.17
C GLU A 64 3.25 7.72 8.42
N GLY A 65 2.87 8.85 7.80
CA GLY A 65 1.50 9.35 7.84
C GLY A 65 0.48 8.34 7.31
N ARG A 66 0.78 7.69 6.18
CA ARG A 66 -0.07 6.64 5.60
C ARG A 66 -0.17 5.41 6.50
N ILE A 67 0.93 4.98 7.13
CA ILE A 67 0.94 3.87 8.09
C ILE A 67 0.02 4.18 9.27
N ASN A 68 0.15 5.37 9.86
CA ASN A 68 -0.70 5.79 10.97
C ASN A 68 -2.19 5.80 10.59
N GLN A 69 -2.53 6.26 9.38
CA GLN A 69 -3.89 6.22 8.87
C GLN A 69 -4.40 4.77 8.71
N MET A 70 -3.58 3.87 8.16
CA MET A 70 -3.95 2.46 8.02
C MET A 70 -4.16 1.77 9.37
N GLU A 71 -3.33 2.06 10.38
CA GLU A 71 -3.51 1.50 11.72
C GLU A 71 -4.80 2.01 12.39
N SER A 72 -5.11 3.29 12.22
CA SER A 72 -6.39 3.86 12.67
C SER A 72 -7.58 3.18 11.99
N GLN A 73 -7.52 3.00 10.67
CA GLN A 73 -8.57 2.30 9.93
C GLN A 73 -8.71 0.84 10.38
N ARG A 74 -7.60 0.15 10.64
CA ARG A 74 -7.59 -1.23 11.14
C ARG A 74 -8.26 -1.32 12.51
N ALA A 75 -7.95 -0.41 13.43
CA ALA A 75 -8.58 -0.36 14.75
C ALA A 75 -10.10 -0.12 14.64
N SER A 76 -10.51 0.81 13.76
CA SER A 76 -11.92 1.07 13.46
C SER A 76 -12.64 -0.17 12.91
N ASN A 77 -12.04 -0.84 11.92
CA ASN A 77 -12.58 -2.05 11.33
C ASN A 77 -12.73 -3.17 12.38
N ALA A 78 -11.73 -3.34 13.26
CA ALA A 78 -11.78 -4.33 14.34
C ALA A 78 -12.96 -4.06 15.31
N ALA A 79 -13.20 -2.79 15.66
CA ALA A 79 -14.34 -2.40 16.49
C ALA A 79 -15.68 -2.69 15.80
N VAL A 80 -15.78 -2.42 14.50
CA VAL A 80 -16.97 -2.73 13.69
C VAL A 80 -17.25 -4.23 13.66
N ILE A 81 -16.23 -5.06 13.43
CA ILE A 81 -16.36 -6.52 13.45
C ILE A 81 -16.82 -7.01 14.82
N ALA A 82 -16.24 -6.49 15.91
CA ALA A 82 -16.65 -6.85 17.27
C ALA A 82 -18.11 -6.49 17.55
N SER A 83 -18.56 -5.31 17.10
CA SER A 83 -19.96 -4.89 17.21
C SER A 83 -20.90 -5.81 16.43
N LEU A 84 -20.55 -6.16 15.20
CA LEU A 84 -21.34 -7.08 14.37
C LEU A 84 -21.44 -8.48 14.97
N ARG A 85 -20.35 -9.00 15.53
CA ARG A 85 -20.36 -10.27 16.29
C ARG A 85 -21.34 -10.23 17.46
N GLY A 86 -21.36 -9.13 18.21
CA GLY A 86 -22.33 -8.92 19.29
C GLY A 86 -23.77 -8.95 18.76
N GLN A 87 -24.06 -8.21 17.69
CA GLN A 87 -25.38 -8.17 17.07
C GLN A 87 -25.84 -9.56 16.56
N VAL A 88 -24.94 -10.36 15.99
CA VAL A 88 -25.22 -11.74 15.60
C VAL A 88 -25.56 -12.57 16.83
N ALA A 89 -24.76 -12.51 17.89
CA ALA A 89 -24.99 -13.28 19.11
C ALA A 89 -26.38 -12.97 19.72
N ASP A 90 -26.73 -11.69 19.80
CA ASP A 90 -28.04 -11.23 20.29
C ASP A 90 -29.17 -11.77 19.42
N LEU A 91 -29.04 -11.67 18.09
CA LEU A 91 -30.02 -12.19 17.15
C LEU A 91 -30.21 -13.70 17.28
N ARG A 92 -29.13 -14.46 17.47
CA ARG A 92 -29.21 -15.91 17.67
C ARG A 92 -29.89 -16.28 18.99
N ALA A 93 -29.69 -15.48 20.04
CA ALA A 93 -30.45 -15.62 21.28
C ALA A 93 -31.94 -15.33 21.08
N GLU A 94 -32.29 -14.27 20.32
CA GLU A 94 -33.68 -13.98 19.93
C GLU A 94 -34.32 -15.15 19.16
N ILE A 95 -33.58 -15.74 18.22
CA ILE A 95 -34.02 -16.93 17.46
C ILE A 95 -34.24 -18.12 18.39
N GLY A 96 -33.33 -18.38 19.33
CA GLY A 96 -33.48 -19.45 20.31
C GLY A 96 -34.74 -19.29 21.17
N ALA A 97 -34.99 -18.08 21.64
CA ALA A 97 -36.21 -17.76 22.39
C ALA A 97 -37.48 -17.94 21.54
N ALA A 98 -37.46 -17.51 20.27
CA ALA A 98 -38.56 -17.72 19.34
C ALA A 98 -38.84 -19.21 19.11
N LYS A 99 -37.80 -20.03 18.92
CA LYS A 99 -37.95 -21.50 18.78
C LYS A 99 -38.63 -22.12 20.01
N GLY A 100 -38.25 -21.68 21.21
CA GLY A 100 -38.89 -22.13 22.45
C GLY A 100 -40.40 -21.86 22.49
N LYS A 101 -40.82 -20.67 22.04
CA LYS A 101 -42.25 -20.30 21.93
C LYS A 101 -43.00 -21.10 20.86
N MET A 102 -42.31 -21.51 19.79
CA MET A 102 -42.90 -22.17 18.62
C MET A 102 -42.69 -23.68 18.60
N SER A 103 -42.37 -24.31 19.73
CA SER A 103 -41.99 -25.73 19.83
C SER A 103 -43.05 -26.73 19.31
N GLY A 104 -44.32 -26.31 19.20
CA GLY A 104 -45.41 -27.09 18.60
C GLY A 104 -45.64 -26.84 17.10
N ASN A 105 -44.94 -25.88 16.48
CA ASN A 105 -45.08 -25.52 15.07
C ASN A 105 -43.81 -25.91 14.30
N ALA A 106 -43.86 -27.09 13.66
CA ALA A 106 -42.74 -27.63 12.91
C ALA A 106 -42.30 -26.73 11.74
N ALA A 107 -43.25 -26.12 11.03
CA ALA A 107 -42.95 -25.24 9.90
C ALA A 107 -42.23 -23.98 10.35
N ALA A 108 -42.71 -23.34 11.43
CA ALA A 108 -42.07 -22.14 11.96
C ALA A 108 -40.69 -22.44 12.57
N THR A 109 -40.54 -23.58 13.24
CA THR A 109 -39.25 -24.03 13.77
C THR A 109 -38.23 -24.26 12.64
N ALA A 110 -38.65 -24.85 11.52
CA ALA A 110 -37.80 -25.03 10.34
C ALA A 110 -37.36 -23.68 9.74
N GLN A 111 -38.27 -22.72 9.66
CA GLN A 111 -37.95 -21.38 9.17
C GLN A 111 -36.99 -20.63 10.11
N LEU A 112 -37.15 -20.75 11.43
CA LEU A 112 -36.20 -20.21 12.41
C LEU A 112 -34.82 -20.87 12.34
N ASN A 113 -34.72 -22.15 11.97
CA ASN A 113 -33.43 -22.82 11.70
C ASN A 113 -32.75 -22.25 10.45
N SER A 114 -33.51 -21.95 9.40
CA SER A 114 -32.99 -21.29 8.20
C SER A 114 -32.46 -19.89 8.51
N LEU A 115 -33.20 -19.09 9.28
CA LEU A 115 -32.78 -17.75 9.72
C LEU A 115 -31.51 -17.79 10.60
N ASP A 116 -31.37 -18.79 11.47
CA ASP A 116 -30.12 -19.00 12.25
C ASP A 116 -28.93 -19.29 11.33
N SER A 117 -29.14 -20.11 10.30
CA SER A 117 -28.11 -20.44 9.32
C SER A 117 -27.68 -19.22 8.50
N GLN A 118 -28.62 -18.34 8.16
CA GLN A 118 -28.35 -17.06 7.51
C GLN A 118 -27.54 -16.13 8.41
N ALA A 119 -27.89 -16.03 9.70
CA ALA A 119 -27.11 -15.22 10.66
C ALA A 119 -25.65 -15.72 10.78
N ILE A 120 -25.43 -17.04 10.76
CA ILE A 120 -24.07 -17.63 10.73
C ILE A 120 -23.35 -17.30 9.43
N ALA A 121 -24.04 -17.29 8.29
CA ALA A 121 -23.45 -16.91 7.01
C ALA A 121 -23.00 -15.44 7.04
N VAL A 122 -23.83 -14.53 7.55
CA VAL A 122 -23.47 -13.11 7.73
C VAL A 122 -22.25 -12.96 8.64
N GLN A 123 -22.19 -13.71 9.75
CA GLN A 123 -21.02 -13.69 10.62
C GLN A 123 -19.73 -14.08 9.88
N ARG A 124 -19.77 -15.16 9.10
CA ARG A 124 -18.60 -15.62 8.33
C ARG A 124 -18.17 -14.61 7.28
N ASP A 125 -19.12 -13.94 6.62
CA ASP A 125 -18.83 -12.90 5.64
C ASP A 125 -18.13 -11.70 6.29
N VAL A 126 -18.62 -11.22 7.44
CA VAL A 126 -17.97 -10.16 8.22
C VAL A 126 -16.56 -10.55 8.65
N GLU A 127 -16.35 -11.80 9.06
CA GLU A 127 -15.03 -12.31 9.45
C GLU A 127 -14.07 -12.46 8.27
N ALA A 128 -14.59 -12.64 7.06
CA ALA A 128 -13.84 -12.64 5.82
C ALA A 128 -13.56 -11.23 5.26
N GLY A 129 -14.03 -10.17 5.93
CA GLY A 129 -13.88 -8.78 5.50
C GLY A 129 -14.98 -8.29 4.56
N GLY A 130 -16.16 -8.91 4.61
CA GLY A 130 -17.36 -8.44 3.92
C GLY A 130 -17.80 -7.04 4.36
N ASP A 131 -18.70 -6.44 3.57
CA ASP A 131 -19.18 -5.08 3.80
C ASP A 131 -20.05 -5.00 5.07
N ALA A 132 -19.66 -4.12 5.99
CA ALA A 132 -20.34 -3.95 7.28
C ALA A 132 -21.77 -3.41 7.16
N GLU A 133 -22.05 -2.54 6.18
CA GLU A 133 -23.39 -2.00 5.95
C GLU A 133 -24.31 -3.08 5.39
N ILE A 134 -23.81 -3.89 4.45
CA ILE A 134 -24.55 -5.05 3.94
C ILE A 134 -24.88 -6.03 5.08
N ALA A 135 -23.88 -6.34 5.92
CA ALA A 135 -24.08 -7.20 7.09
C ALA A 135 -25.15 -6.64 8.04
N ARG A 136 -25.12 -5.34 8.36
CA ARG A 136 -26.14 -4.69 9.21
C ARG A 136 -27.53 -4.78 8.60
N ALA A 137 -27.65 -4.48 7.32
CA ALA A 137 -28.92 -4.55 6.61
C ALA A 137 -29.50 -5.96 6.66
N GLU A 138 -28.66 -6.98 6.45
CA GLU A 138 -29.09 -8.37 6.48
C GLU A 138 -29.49 -8.83 7.89
N LEU A 139 -28.72 -8.49 8.92
CA LEU A 139 -29.11 -8.76 10.31
C LEU A 139 -30.44 -8.11 10.69
N SER A 140 -30.69 -6.87 10.22
CA SER A 140 -31.97 -6.18 10.44
C SER A 140 -33.12 -6.91 9.74
N ARG A 141 -32.92 -7.38 8.51
CA ARG A 141 -33.93 -8.18 7.79
C ARG A 141 -34.23 -9.49 8.52
N ILE A 142 -33.19 -10.24 8.91
CA ILE A 142 -33.35 -11.50 9.64
C ILE A 142 -34.12 -11.25 10.94
N ARG A 143 -33.73 -10.23 11.72
CA ARG A 143 -34.42 -9.86 12.96
C ARG A 143 -35.90 -9.52 12.74
N SER A 144 -36.22 -8.80 11.67
CA SER A 144 -37.61 -8.50 11.32
C SER A 144 -38.42 -9.77 11.01
N ALA A 145 -37.82 -10.74 10.30
CA ALA A 145 -38.44 -12.02 10.00
C ALA A 145 -38.66 -12.88 11.25
N VAL A 146 -37.68 -12.91 12.17
CA VAL A 146 -37.81 -13.61 13.46
C VAL A 146 -38.97 -13.04 14.28
N ARG A 147 -39.10 -11.72 14.33
CA ARG A 147 -40.20 -11.06 15.03
C ARG A 147 -41.55 -11.33 14.38
N ALA A 148 -41.62 -11.33 13.06
CA ALA A 148 -42.85 -11.66 12.33
C ALA A 148 -43.30 -13.11 12.57
N LEU A 149 -42.36 -14.05 12.75
CA LEU A 149 -42.68 -15.44 13.07
C LEU A 149 -43.12 -15.64 14.53
N SER A 150 -42.59 -14.84 15.45
CA SER A 150 -42.77 -15.02 16.89
C SER A 150 -43.80 -14.08 17.52
N ALA A 151 -44.42 -13.23 16.71
CA ALA A 151 -45.59 -12.42 17.05
C ALA A 151 -46.86 -13.29 17.09
#